data_AF-A0A7V4Y2X6-F1
#
_entry.id   AF-A0A7V4Y2X6-F1
#
_cell.length_a   1.000
_cell.length_b   1.000
_cell.length_c   1.000
_cell.angle_alpha   90.00
_cell.angle_beta   90.00
_cell.angle_gamma   90.00
#
_symmetry.space_group_name_H-M   'P 1'
#
loop_
_entity.id
_entity.type
_entity.pdbx_description
1 polymer ?
#
loop_
_entity_poly.entity_id
_entity_poly.type
_entity_poly.pdbx_seq_one_letter_code
_entity_poly.pdbx_strand_id
1 'polypeptide(L)' 'MSLKPWYKVATPREDLCEGRPLDAAEFAVHLDQVRDGRAPADYQNPERFFERTYLTQNLTALAAEVIRR' A
#
# COMPACT_ATOMS: atom_id res chain seq x y z
N MET A 1 29.96 -2.74 10.89
CA MET A 1 29.01 -3.79 10.47
C MET A 1 28.65 -3.56 9.01
N SER A 2 28.73 -4.56 8.14
CA SER A 2 28.27 -4.40 6.75
C SER A 2 26.74 -4.49 6.70
N LEU A 3 26.12 -3.64 5.88
CA LEU A 3 24.68 -3.69 5.63
C LEU A 3 24.36 -4.97 4.85
N LYS A 4 23.29 -5.66 5.27
CA LYS A 4 22.77 -6.79 4.51
C LYS A 4 22.22 -6.28 3.17
N PRO A 5 22.48 -6.96 2.05
CA PRO A 5 21.83 -6.63 0.79
C PRO A 5 20.30 -6.68 0.92
N TRP A 6 19.60 -5.76 0.25
CA TRP A 6 18.15 -5.58 0.39
C TRP A 6 17.35 -6.85 0.11
N TYR A 7 17.76 -7.65 -0.88
CA TYR A 7 17.10 -8.89 -1.28
C TYR A 7 17.21 -10.03 -0.24
N LYS A 8 18.02 -9.83 0.82
CA LYS A 8 18.08 -10.75 1.97
C LYS A 8 17.18 -10.34 3.13
N VAL A 9 16.61 -9.14 3.08
CA VAL A 9 15.79 -8.56 4.16
C VAL A 9 14.39 -8.17 3.71
N ALA A 10 14.16 -8.04 2.39
CA ALA A 10 12.87 -7.78 1.79
C ALA A 10 12.66 -8.76 0.63
N THR A 11 11.58 -9.53 0.71
CA THR A 11 11.12 -10.38 -0.38
C THR A 11 10.16 -9.56 -1.24
N PRO A 12 10.45 -9.33 -2.53
CA PRO A 12 9.50 -8.71 -3.45
C PRO A 12 8.22 -9.54 -3.53
N ARG A 13 7.10 -8.88 -3.82
CA ARG A 13 5.84 -9.57 -4.06
C ARG A 13 5.94 -10.52 -5.26
N GLU A 14 5.16 -11.59 -5.25
CA GLU A 14 5.17 -12.62 -6.31
C GLU A 14 4.85 -12.04 -7.69
N ASP A 15 3.92 -11.10 -7.79
CA ASP A 15 3.57 -10.42 -9.04
C ASP A 15 4.76 -9.68 -9.67
N LEU A 16 5.53 -8.96 -8.85
CA LEU A 16 6.76 -8.29 -9.28
C LEU A 16 7.84 -9.29 -9.74
N CYS A 17 7.92 -10.45 -9.08
CA CYS A 17 8.85 -11.52 -9.47
C CYS A 17 8.44 -12.18 -10.81
N GLU A 18 7.14 -12.25 -11.09
CA GLU A 18 6.58 -12.80 -12.33
C GLU A 18 6.57 -11.81 -13.51
N GLY A 19 6.92 -10.54 -13.28
CA GLY A 19 6.96 -9.51 -14.32
C GLY A 19 5.58 -8.94 -14.72
N ARG A 20 4.58 -9.04 -13.85
CA ARG A 20 3.27 -8.36 -13.96
C ARG A 20 3.20 -7.27 -12.88
N PRO A 21 2.64 -6.06 -13.05
CA PRO A 21 2.10 -5.34 -14.21
C PRO A 21 2.93 -4.07 -14.56
N LEU A 22 2.59 -3.43 -15.69
CA LEU A 22 3.34 -2.35 -16.37
C LEU A 22 2.97 -0.92 -15.90
N ASP A 23 1.98 -0.75 -15.02
CA ASP A 23 1.47 0.56 -14.60
C ASP A 23 1.81 0.89 -13.14
N ALA A 24 2.50 2.01 -12.94
CA ALA A 24 2.84 2.54 -11.62
C ALA A 24 1.60 2.90 -10.80
N ALA A 25 0.46 3.20 -11.45
CA ALA A 25 -0.80 3.54 -10.78
C ALA A 25 -1.36 2.37 -9.97
N GLU A 26 -1.04 1.11 -10.31
CA GLU A 26 -1.49 -0.06 -9.55
C GLU A 26 -0.81 -0.19 -8.17
N PHE A 27 0.31 0.49 -7.96
CA PHE A 27 1.02 0.51 -6.67
C PHE A 27 0.55 1.65 -5.77
N ALA A 28 -0.21 2.60 -6.30
CA ALA A 28 -0.73 3.73 -5.54
C ALA A 28 -2.18 3.47 -5.13
N VAL A 29 -2.47 3.72 -3.86
CA VAL A 29 -3.84 3.64 -3.37
C VAL A 29 -4.66 4.82 -3.87
N HIS A 30 -5.82 4.54 -4.48
CA HIS A 30 -6.80 5.56 -4.83
C HIS A 30 -7.94 5.56 -3.80
N LEU A 31 -7.84 6.44 -2.79
CA LEU A 31 -8.80 6.49 -1.66
C LEU A 31 -10.26 6.71 -2.11
N ASP A 32 -10.49 7.49 -3.17
CA ASP A 32 -11.83 7.66 -3.75
C ASP A 32 -12.38 6.34 -4.33
N GLN A 33 -11.54 5.53 -4.98
CA GLN A 33 -11.97 4.22 -5.48
C GLN A 33 -12.24 3.23 -4.35
N VAL A 34 -11.48 3.33 -3.25
CA VAL A 34 -11.71 2.50 -2.05
C VAL A 34 -13.04 2.87 -1.41
N ARG A 35 -13.33 4.17 -1.26
CA ARG A 35 -14.62 4.66 -0.78
C ARG A 35 -15.78 4.19 -1.68
N ASP A 36 -15.60 4.26 -2.99
CA ASP A 36 -16.63 3.90 -3.96
C ASP A 36 -16.74 2.38 -4.21
N GLY A 37 -15.93 1.53 -3.55
CA GLY A 37 -15.92 0.07 -3.72
C GLY A 37 -15.40 -0.40 -5.09
N ARG A 38 -14.68 0.48 -5.82
CA ARG A 38 -14.13 0.22 -7.17
C ARG A 38 -12.64 -0.09 -7.17
N ALA A 39 -11.96 0.04 -6.03
CA ALA A 39 -10.54 -0.27 -5.91
C ALA A 39 -10.27 -1.78 -6.12
N PRO A 40 -9.04 -2.17 -6.47
CA PRO A 40 -8.64 -3.58 -6.48
C PRO A 40 -8.94 -4.27 -5.15
N ALA A 41 -9.22 -5.58 -5.19
CA ALA A 41 -9.61 -6.37 -4.01
C ALA A 41 -8.62 -6.24 -2.83
N ASP A 42 -7.33 -6.08 -3.13
CA ASP A 42 -6.28 -5.89 -2.13
C ASP A 42 -6.38 -4.57 -1.35
N TYR A 43 -7.06 -3.57 -1.91
CA TYR A 43 -7.33 -2.30 -1.24
C TYR A 43 -8.76 -2.21 -0.68
N GLN A 44 -9.63 -3.17 -0.99
CA GLN A 44 -10.97 -3.24 -0.38
C GLN A 44 -10.97 -3.94 0.97
N ASN A 45 -10.09 -4.94 1.16
CA ASN A 45 -9.93 -5.60 2.45
C ASN A 45 -9.10 -4.69 3.39
N PRO A 46 -9.61 -4.30 4.57
CA PRO A 46 -8.91 -3.39 5.47
C PRO A 46 -7.53 -3.90 5.92
N GLU A 47 -7.39 -5.18 6.23
CA GLU A 47 -6.13 -5.79 6.67
C GLU A 47 -5.07 -5.68 5.57
N ARG A 48 -5.42 -6.08 4.34
CA ARG A 48 -4.53 -5.98 3.18
C ARG A 48 -4.24 -4.52 2.79
N PHE A 49 -5.22 -3.64 2.94
CA PHE A 49 -5.07 -2.22 2.66
C PHE A 49 -3.97 -1.60 3.53
N PHE A 50 -4.01 -1.83 4.85
CA PHE A 50 -3.02 -1.27 5.77
C PHE A 50 -1.65 -1.95 5.67
N GLU A 51 -1.61 -3.24 5.32
CA GLU A 51 -0.34 -3.93 5.05
C GLU A 51 0.38 -3.35 3.82
N ARG A 52 -0.38 -2.98 2.79
CA ARG A 52 0.15 -2.52 1.50
C ARG A 52 0.28 -1.00 1.37
N THR A 53 -0.41 -0.24 2.22
CA THR A 53 -0.44 1.21 2.17
C THR A 53 0.38 1.81 3.29
N TYR A 54 1.51 2.42 2.93
CA TYR A 54 2.27 3.23 3.88
C TYR A 54 1.53 4.54 4.17
N LEU A 55 1.05 4.71 5.40
CA LEU A 55 0.44 5.96 5.83
C LEU A 55 1.54 7.01 6.06
N THR A 56 1.62 7.96 5.15
CA THR A 56 2.49 9.12 5.33
C THR A 56 2.09 9.92 6.58
N GLN A 57 3.01 10.73 7.09
CA GLN A 57 2.76 11.56 8.28
C GLN A 57 1.50 12.42 8.13
N ASN A 58 1.31 13.05 6.97
CA ASN A 58 0.14 13.89 6.69
C ASN A 58 -1.15 13.08 6.66
N LEU A 59 -1.13 11.89 6.03
CA LEU A 59 -2.32 11.04 5.95
C LEU A 59 -2.72 10.51 7.33
N THR A 60 -1.73 10.16 8.16
CA THR A 60 -1.94 9.75 9.55
C THR A 60 -2.54 10.89 10.38
N ALA A 61 -2.01 12.11 10.26
CA ALA A 61 -2.52 13.28 10.96
C ALA A 61 -3.97 13.60 10.57
N LEU A 62 -4.28 13.57 9.26
CA LEU A 62 -5.62 13.77 8.74
C LEU A 62 -6.60 12.71 9.27
N ALA A 63 -6.22 11.43 9.26
CA ALA A 63 -7.05 10.36 9.79
C ALA A 63 -7.36 10.56 11.28
N ALA A 64 -6.37 10.96 12.07
CA ALA A 64 -6.54 11.25 13.50
C ALA A 64 -7.45 12.46 13.77
N GLU A 65 -7.48 13.46 12.87
CA GLU A 65 -8.44 14.57 12.96
C GLU A 65 -9.87 14.14 12.64
N VAL A 66 -10.06 13.29 11.63
CA VAL A 66 -11.39 12.78 11.25
C VAL A 66 -12.00 11.93 12.36
N ILE A 67 -11.22 11.05 12.98
CA ILE A 67 -11.69 10.15 14.06
C ILE A 67 -12.08 10.93 15.33
N ARG A 68 -11.45 12.09 15.58
CA ARG A 68 -11.74 12.90 16.77
C ARG A 68 -13.03 13.72 16.67
N ARG A 69 -13.63 13.83 15.48
CA ARG A 69 -14.91 14.53 15.25
C ARG A 69 -16.08 13.61 15.58
#